data_AF-A0A174VYI1-F1
#
_entry.id   AF-A0A174VYI1-F1
#
_cell.length_a   1.000
_cell.length_b   1.000
_cell.length_c   1.000
_cell.angle_alpha   90.00
_cell.angle_beta   90.00
_cell.angle_gamma   90.00
#
_symmetry.space_group_name_H-M   'P 1'
#
loop_
_entity.id
_entity.type
_entity.pdbx_description
1 polymer ?
#
loop_
_entity_poly.entity_id
_entity_poly.type
_entity_poly.pdbx_seq_one_letter_code
_entity_poly.pdbx_strand_id
1 'polypeptide(L)'
;MIQFRREHPAIRNNLDPSDTGFPAVSIHTNQPWDTSINQETKCLAVCYAGKTEQGEDLVYVALNVYWEKQRFELPKLPDTYEWRRFVDTALDEADEVTITEYWLQPRSVAVFIGTRKEI
;
A
#
# COMPACT_ATOMS: atom_id res chain seq x y z
N MET A 1 8.83 3.19 -11.84
CA MET A 1 8.04 1.94 -11.82
C MET A 1 8.82 0.67 -12.15
N ILE A 2 9.60 0.57 -13.23
CA ILE A 2 10.41 -0.65 -13.51
C ILE A 2 11.45 -0.90 -12.41
N GLN A 3 12.19 0.15 -12.03
CA GLN A 3 13.17 0.09 -10.96
C GLN A 3 12.52 -0.23 -9.60
N PHE A 4 11.45 0.47 -9.24
CA PHE A 4 10.63 0.17 -8.05
C PHE A 4 10.28 -1.32 -7.93
N ARG A 5 9.76 -1.95 -9.00
CA ARG A 5 9.45 -3.39 -8.98
C ARG A 5 10.69 -4.27 -8.74
N ARG A 6 11.88 -3.84 -9.14
CA ARG A 6 13.13 -4.58 -8.89
C ARG A 6 13.57 -4.43 -7.42
N GLU A 7 13.41 -3.24 -6.88
CA GLU A 7 13.75 -2.84 -5.50
C GLU A 7 12.78 -3.37 -4.45
N HIS A 8 11.54 -3.73 -4.83
CA HIS A 8 10.54 -4.34 -3.95
C HIS A 8 10.24 -5.80 -4.34
N PRO A 9 11.08 -6.78 -3.90
CA PRO A 9 10.85 -8.20 -4.13
C PRO A 9 9.47 -8.73 -3.70
N ALA A 10 8.80 -8.14 -2.72
CA ALA A 10 7.50 -8.57 -2.21
C ALA A 10 6.40 -8.60 -3.28
N ILE A 11 6.55 -7.79 -4.35
CA ILE A 11 5.59 -7.72 -5.46
C ILE A 11 5.88 -8.79 -6.54
N ARG A 12 7.08 -9.39 -6.56
CA ARG A 12 7.52 -10.26 -7.66
C ARG A 12 7.97 -11.67 -7.26
N ASN A 13 8.22 -11.92 -5.99
CA ASN A 13 8.76 -13.19 -5.48
C ASN A 13 7.93 -13.66 -4.27
N ASN A 14 8.01 -14.96 -3.95
CA ASN A 14 7.58 -15.47 -2.65
C ASN A 14 8.73 -15.24 -1.66
N LEU A 15 8.51 -14.36 -0.69
CA LEU A 15 9.46 -14.06 0.37
C LEU A 15 9.17 -14.86 1.65
N ASP A 16 10.10 -14.80 2.59
CA ASP A 16 9.84 -15.28 3.95
C ASP A 16 8.70 -14.46 4.59
N PRO A 17 7.92 -15.06 5.50
CA PRO A 17 6.83 -14.38 6.19
C PRO A 17 7.30 -13.08 6.85
N SER A 18 6.49 -12.04 6.72
CA SER A 18 6.73 -10.75 7.35
C SER A 18 6.60 -10.85 8.87
N ASP A 19 7.51 -10.22 9.61
CA ASP A 19 7.42 -10.12 11.08
C ASP A 19 6.35 -9.11 11.53
N THR A 20 5.77 -8.35 10.59
CA THR A 20 4.75 -7.32 10.88
C THR A 20 3.34 -7.88 11.06
N GLY A 21 3.14 -9.18 10.84
CA GLY A 21 1.85 -9.87 10.94
C GLY A 21 0.99 -9.77 9.68
N PHE A 22 1.46 -9.11 8.63
CA PHE A 22 0.79 -9.09 7.34
C PHE A 22 0.98 -10.43 6.60
N PRO A 23 -0.06 -10.95 5.93
CA PRO A 23 0.12 -12.05 4.99
C PRO A 23 0.91 -11.59 3.77
N ALA A 24 1.50 -12.54 3.03
CA ALA A 24 2.30 -12.22 1.84
C ALA A 24 1.55 -11.34 0.82
N VAL A 25 0.25 -11.59 0.66
CA VAL A 25 -0.68 -10.75 -0.08
C VAL A 25 -1.99 -10.65 0.68
N SER A 26 -2.52 -9.44 0.87
CA SER A 26 -3.91 -9.21 1.29
C SER A 26 -4.59 -8.21 0.37
N ILE A 27 -5.90 -8.42 0.15
CA ILE A 27 -6.73 -7.54 -0.66
C ILE A 27 -7.77 -6.91 0.25
N HIS A 28 -8.03 -5.62 0.04
CA HIS A 28 -8.90 -4.79 0.86
C HIS A 28 -9.85 -3.99 -0.02
N THR A 29 -10.98 -3.55 0.53
CA THR A 29 -11.76 -2.44 -0.02
C THR A 29 -11.02 -1.12 0.25
N ASN A 30 -11.74 -0.02 0.46
CA ASN A 30 -11.13 1.19 0.99
C ASN A 30 -10.94 1.17 2.51
N GLN A 31 -11.44 0.14 3.20
CA GLN A 31 -11.17 -0.14 4.60
C GLN A 31 -10.20 -1.32 4.75
N PRO A 32 -9.21 -1.24 5.66
CA PRO A 32 -8.24 -2.30 5.83
C PRO A 32 -8.93 -3.55 6.37
N TRP A 33 -8.48 -4.71 5.89
CA TRP A 33 -8.99 -6.06 6.20
C TRP A 33 -10.43 -6.37 5.78
N ASP A 34 -11.17 -5.40 5.25
CA ASP A 34 -12.46 -5.67 4.62
C ASP A 34 -12.24 -6.27 3.22
N THR A 35 -12.65 -7.52 3.05
CA THR A 35 -12.50 -8.28 1.79
C THR A 35 -13.82 -8.42 1.03
N SER A 36 -14.84 -7.62 1.34
CA SER A 36 -16.20 -7.71 0.77
C SER A 36 -16.31 -7.19 -0.68
N ILE A 37 -15.37 -7.60 -1.54
CA ILE A 37 -15.29 -7.17 -2.93
C ILE A 37 -16.38 -7.83 -3.75
N ASN A 38 -17.17 -7.00 -4.43
CA ASN A 38 -18.32 -7.41 -5.23
C ASN A 38 -18.47 -6.49 -6.46
N GLN A 39 -19.57 -6.64 -7.21
CA GLN A 39 -19.80 -5.89 -8.45
C GLN A 39 -19.96 -4.37 -8.25
N GLU A 40 -20.32 -3.94 -7.04
CA GLU A 40 -20.46 -2.53 -6.68
C GLU A 40 -19.16 -1.92 -6.14
N THR A 41 -18.08 -2.71 -6.03
CA THR A 41 -16.79 -2.21 -5.53
C THR A 41 -16.18 -1.20 -6.48
N LYS A 42 -16.10 0.05 -6.00
CA LYS A 42 -15.62 1.24 -6.71
C LYS A 42 -14.11 1.43 -6.63
N CYS A 43 -13.50 0.84 -5.61
CA CYS A 43 -12.10 1.02 -5.27
C CYS A 43 -11.63 -0.14 -4.40
N LEU A 44 -10.35 -0.48 -4.47
CA LEU A 44 -9.76 -1.59 -3.75
C LEU A 44 -8.29 -1.31 -3.48
N ALA A 45 -7.70 -2.05 -2.56
CA ALA A 45 -6.28 -2.02 -2.32
C ALA A 45 -5.67 -3.41 -2.17
N VAL A 46 -4.38 -3.51 -2.44
CA VAL A 46 -3.58 -4.73 -2.27
C VAL A 46 -2.37 -4.40 -1.42
N CYS A 47 -2.15 -5.16 -0.34
CA CYS A 47 -0.93 -5.12 0.45
C CYS A 47 -0.06 -6.31 0.07
N TYR A 48 1.21 -6.05 -0.23
CA TYR A 48 2.28 -7.04 -0.37
C TYR A 48 3.21 -6.89 0.83
N ALA A 49 3.55 -8.00 1.46
CA ALA A 49 4.45 -8.01 2.61
C ALA A 49 5.39 -9.20 2.53
N GLY A 50 6.64 -9.00 2.94
CA GLY A 50 7.57 -10.10 3.11
C GLY A 50 8.91 -9.62 3.63
N LYS A 51 9.69 -10.57 4.13
CA LYS A 51 11.00 -10.28 4.71
C LYS A 51 12.11 -10.54 3.70
N THR A 52 13.06 -9.61 3.66
CA THR A 52 14.28 -9.69 2.87
C THR A 52 15.50 -9.64 3.79
N GLU A 53 16.70 -9.85 3.23
CA GLU A 53 17.96 -9.66 3.97
C GLU A 53 18.13 -8.21 4.49
N GLN A 54 17.45 -7.24 3.88
CA GLN A 54 17.49 -5.82 4.24
C GLN A 54 16.40 -5.42 5.26
N GLY A 55 15.48 -6.33 5.59
CA GLY A 55 14.34 -6.09 6.47
C GLY A 55 13.00 -6.32 5.80
N GLU A 56 11.96 -5.73 6.39
CA GLU A 56 10.58 -5.80 5.88
C GLU A 56 10.43 -5.03 4.57
N ASP A 57 9.86 -5.69 3.57
CA ASP A 57 9.45 -5.10 2.30
C ASP A 57 7.92 -5.06 2.25
N LEU A 58 7.36 -3.87 2.44
CA LEU A 58 5.93 -3.62 2.56
C LEU A 58 5.49 -2.66 1.46
N VAL A 59 4.55 -3.09 0.62
CA VAL A 59 3.99 -2.26 -0.46
C VAL A 59 2.48 -2.33 -0.43
N TYR A 60 1.84 -1.17 -0.30
CA TYR A 60 0.39 -1.04 -0.35
C TYR A 60 -0.01 -0.28 -1.62
N VAL A 61 -0.88 -0.87 -2.43
CA VAL A 61 -1.36 -0.29 -3.69
C VAL A 61 -2.84 -0.02 -3.56
N ALA A 62 -3.25 1.25 -3.62
CA ALA A 62 -4.65 1.67 -3.59
C ALA A 62 -5.10 2.09 -5.00
N LEU A 63 -6.28 1.62 -5.42
CA LEU A 63 -6.84 1.85 -6.75
C LEU A 63 -8.24 2.45 -6.65
N ASN A 64 -8.42 3.63 -7.24
CA ASN A 64 -9.73 4.23 -7.44
C ASN A 64 -10.13 4.13 -8.91
N VAL A 65 -10.98 3.15 -9.26
CA VAL A 65 -11.53 3.00 -10.62
C VAL A 65 -12.83 3.78 -10.82
N TYR A 66 -13.32 4.42 -9.77
CA TYR A 66 -14.56 5.19 -9.78
C TYR A 66 -14.34 6.63 -10.26
N TRP A 67 -15.43 7.31 -10.61
CA TRP A 67 -15.41 8.67 -11.13
C TRP A 67 -15.46 9.75 -10.04
N GLU A 68 -15.72 9.38 -8.79
CA GLU A 68 -15.57 10.28 -7.63
C GLU A 68 -14.32 9.92 -6.83
N LYS A 69 -13.85 10.91 -6.07
CA LYS A 69 -12.77 10.75 -5.10
C LYS A 69 -13.16 9.72 -4.04
N GLN A 70 -12.23 8.86 -3.63
CA GLN A 70 -12.46 7.82 -2.61
C GLN A 70 -11.48 8.00 -1.44
N ARG A 71 -11.95 7.80 -0.21
CA ARG A 71 -11.11 7.82 0.99
C ARG A 71 -10.71 6.39 1.34
N PHE A 72 -9.42 6.17 1.51
CA PHE A 72 -8.81 4.93 1.96
C PHE A 72 -8.28 5.09 3.38
N GLU A 73 -8.51 4.10 4.22
CA GLU A 73 -7.78 3.89 5.47
C GLU A 73 -6.67 2.86 5.21
N LEU A 74 -5.44 3.18 5.60
CA LEU A 74 -4.32 2.25 5.46
C LEU A 74 -4.27 1.31 6.68
N PRO A 75 -3.87 0.04 6.49
CA PRO A 75 -3.77 -0.89 7.59
C PRO A 75 -2.70 -0.42 8.58
N LYS A 76 -2.97 -0.57 9.87
CA LYS A 76 -2.03 -0.17 10.93
C LYS A 76 -0.74 -0.99 10.81
N LEU A 77 0.39 -0.30 10.83
CA LEU A 77 1.72 -0.89 10.95
C LEU A 77 2.14 -0.97 12.42
N PRO A 78 3.10 -1.84 12.76
CA PRO A 78 3.78 -1.78 14.05
C PRO A 78 4.38 -0.38 14.30
N ASP A 79 4.52 0.02 15.56
CA ASP A 79 4.95 1.39 15.93
C ASP A 79 6.30 1.81 15.34
N THR A 80 7.16 0.84 15.02
CA THR A 80 8.47 1.03 14.40
C THR A 80 8.42 1.32 12.89
N TYR A 81 7.24 1.23 12.27
CA TYR A 81 7.05 1.46 10.83
C TYR A 81 6.00 2.53 10.56
N GLU A 82 6.06 3.10 9.37
CA GLU A 82 5.09 4.06 8.86
C GLU A 82 4.89 3.91 7.34
N TRP A 83 3.70 4.25 6.87
CA TRP A 83 3.43 4.34 5.44
C TRP A 83 3.89 5.70 4.91
N ARG A 84 4.61 5.67 3.79
CA ARG A 84 4.95 6.84 2.99
C ARG A 84 4.41 6.67 1.58
N ARG A 85 3.94 7.76 0.97
CA ARG A 85 3.52 7.76 -0.43
C ARG A 85 4.76 7.67 -1.33
N PHE A 86 4.77 6.67 -2.20
CA PHE A 86 5.80 6.55 -3.23
C PHE A 86 5.38 7.26 -4.52
N VAL A 87 4.15 7.02 -4.99
CA VAL A 87 3.60 7.67 -6.18
C VAL A 87 2.10 7.77 -6.08
N ASP A 88 1.52 8.81 -6.66
CA ASP A 88 0.10 8.93 -6.97
C ASP A 88 -0.02 9.38 -8.43
N THR A 89 -0.76 8.64 -9.26
CA THR A 89 -0.88 8.97 -10.68
C THR A 89 -1.64 10.26 -10.97
N ALA A 90 -2.31 10.85 -9.98
CA ALA A 90 -3.04 12.11 -10.10
C ALA A 90 -2.28 13.32 -9.53
N LEU A 91 -1.12 13.12 -8.88
CA LEU A 91 -0.34 14.19 -8.25
C LEU A 91 1.12 14.11 -8.71
N ASP A 92 1.72 15.26 -9.00
CA ASP A 92 3.10 15.33 -9.52
C ASP A 92 4.18 15.32 -8.42
N GLU A 93 3.85 15.71 -7.19
CA GLU A 93 4.79 15.79 -6.06
C GLU A 93 4.57 14.65 -5.07
N ALA A 94 5.62 14.18 -4.40
CA ALA A 94 5.55 13.25 -3.28
C ALA A 94 5.68 14.02 -1.97
N ASP A 95 4.71 13.88 -1.06
CA ASP A 95 4.75 14.48 0.27
C ASP A 95 5.42 13.51 1.26
N GLU A 96 6.40 13.99 2.01
CA GLU A 96 7.03 13.25 3.11
C GLU A 96 6.18 13.33 4.38
N VAL A 97 4.97 12.77 4.32
CA VAL A 97 4.06 12.72 5.47
C VAL A 97 3.70 11.27 5.77
N THR A 98 3.66 10.92 7.05
CA THR A 98 3.15 9.64 7.53
C THR A 98 1.66 9.49 7.18
N ILE A 99 1.31 8.40 6.51
CA ILE A 99 -0.04 8.21 5.97
C ILE A 99 -0.82 7.18 6.77
N THR A 100 -1.96 7.61 7.33
CA THR A 100 -2.95 6.75 7.98
C THR A 100 -4.25 6.70 7.19
N GLU A 101 -4.60 7.80 6.54
CA GLU A 101 -5.69 7.90 5.57
C GLU A 101 -5.23 8.61 4.30
N TYR A 102 -5.83 8.25 3.17
CA TYR A 102 -5.49 8.83 1.89
C TYR A 102 -6.70 9.04 0.99
N TRP A 103 -6.65 10.12 0.23
CA TRP A 103 -7.77 10.67 -0.51
C TRP A 103 -7.47 10.59 -2.00
N LEU A 104 -7.84 9.47 -2.61
CA LEU A 104 -7.42 9.11 -3.96
C LEU A 104 -8.37 9.70 -5.01
N GLN A 105 -7.82 10.41 -6.00
CA GLN A 105 -8.58 11.09 -7.05
C GLN A 105 -9.31 10.10 -7.97
N PRO A 106 -10.34 10.53 -8.71
CA PRO A 106 -10.99 9.69 -9.71
C PRO A 106 -9.99 9.05 -10.67
N ARG A 107 -10.19 7.77 -11.01
CA ARG A 107 -9.39 7.06 -12.04
C ARG A 107 -7.88 7.12 -11.80
N SER A 108 -7.45 6.95 -10.55
CA SER A 108 -6.05 7.03 -10.16
C SER A 108 -5.61 5.87 -9.28
N VAL A 109 -4.29 5.70 -9.17
CA VAL A 109 -3.63 4.69 -8.36
C VAL A 109 -2.58 5.38 -7.50
N ALA A 110 -2.51 5.01 -6.22
CA ALA A 110 -1.43 5.40 -5.34
C ALA A 110 -0.69 4.16 -4.81
N VAL A 111 0.63 4.27 -4.70
CA VAL A 111 1.49 3.25 -4.12
C VAL A 111 2.15 3.83 -2.87
N PHE A 112 2.13 3.05 -1.80
CA PHE A 112 2.73 3.37 -0.52
C PHE A 112 3.75 2.32 -0.15
N ILE A 113 4.80 2.75 0.53
CA ILE A 113 5.86 1.87 1.06
C ILE A 113 5.87 1.95 2.58
N GLY A 114 6.00 0.80 3.23
CA GLY A 114 6.18 0.74 4.68
C GLY A 114 7.66 0.88 5.01
N THR A 115 8.03 1.98 5.64
CA THR A 115 9.43 2.27 6.00
C THR A 115 9.59 2.25 7.52
N ARG A 116 10.73 1.74 7.99
CA ARG A 116 11.08 1.83 9.41
C ARG A 116 11.28 3.30 9.78
N LYS A 117 10.70 3.74 10.90
CA LYS A 117 10.93 5.09 11.43
C LYS A 117 12.40 5.25 11.82
N GLU A 118 12.98 6.39 11.47
CA GLU A 118 14.25 6.82 12.03
C GLU A 118 13.96 7.34 13.44
N ILE A 119 14.53 6.68 14.46
CA ILE A 119 14.41 7.05 15.88
C ILE A 119 15.67 7.83 16.27
#